data_AF-A0A838TR63-F1
#
_entry.id   AF-A0A838TR63-F1
#
_cell.length_a   1.000
_cell.length_b   1.000
_cell.length_c   1.000
_cell.angle_alpha   90.00
_cell.angle_beta   90.00
_cell.angle_gamma   90.00
#
_symmetry.space_group_name_H-M   'P 1'
#
loop_
_entity.id
_entity.type
_entity.pdbx_description
1 polymer ?
#
loop_
_entity_poly.entity_id
_entity_poly.type
_entity_poly.pdbx_seq_one_letter_code
_entity_poly.pdbx_strand_id
1 'polypeptide(L)'
;MINNNKRNQILKVNFLLCLFVFVHLQTSAQKKNEAYQLHIRKTTLPIKIDGIMNEEAWQQTDVANNFFMVTPMDTSFARVRTEVRMTYDDKNIYLIA
;
A
#
# COMPACT_ATOMS: atom_id res chain seq x y z
N MET A 1 37.58 33.03 26.99
CA MET A 1 36.42 33.92 26.69
C MET A 1 36.05 33.74 25.22
N ILE A 2 34.83 33.28 24.90
CA ILE A 2 34.40 33.10 23.50
C ILE A 2 33.95 34.46 22.94
N ASN A 3 34.52 34.90 21.82
CA ASN A 3 34.15 36.16 21.14
C ASN A 3 32.68 36.11 20.66
N ASN A 4 31.96 37.23 20.80
CA ASN A 4 30.57 37.44 20.33
C ASN A 4 30.35 37.00 18.87
N ASN A 5 31.34 37.15 17.99
CA ASN A 5 31.25 36.66 16.60
C ASN A 5 31.18 35.13 16.52
N LYS A 6 31.96 34.40 17.34
CA LYS A 6 31.88 32.93 17.41
C LYS A 6 30.54 32.48 18.00
N ARG A 7 30.02 33.19 19.01
CA ARG A 7 28.71 32.89 19.62
C ARG A 7 27.57 33.03 18.60
N ASN A 8 27.58 34.08 17.79
CA ASN A 8 26.57 34.31 16.76
C ASN A 8 26.64 33.28 15.63
N GLN A 9 27.83 32.81 15.27
CA GLN A 9 28.00 31.72 14.30
C GLN A 9 27.42 30.40 14.83
N ILE A 10 27.66 30.07 16.09
CA ILE A 10 27.10 28.86 16.73
C ILE A 10 25.56 28.93 16.78
N LEU A 11 24.98 30.10 17.12
CA LEU A 11 23.53 30.29 17.12
C LEU A 11 22.92 30.07 15.74
N LYS A 12 23.56 30.57 14.67
CA LYS A 12 23.12 30.37 13.29
C LYS A 12 23.16 28.91 12.86
N VAL A 13 24.24 28.20 13.21
CA VAL A 13 24.36 26.76 12.91
C VAL A 13 23.29 25.95 13.63
N ASN A 14 23.05 26.22 14.92
CA ASN A 14 21.98 25.55 15.67
C ASN A 14 20.60 25.86 15.11
N PHE A 15 20.35 27.11 14.70
CA PHE A 15 19.10 27.49 14.06
C PHE A 15 18.87 26.76 12.73
N LEU A 16 19.91 26.68 11.88
CA LEU A 16 19.86 25.93 10.62
C LEU A 16 19.64 24.43 10.85
N LEU A 17 20.27 23.86 11.89
CA LEU A 17 20.08 22.46 12.26
C LEU A 17 18.63 22.19 12.71
N CYS A 18 18.05 23.06 13.55
CA CYS A 18 16.65 22.95 13.96
C CYS A 18 15.68 23.06 12.78
N LEU A 19 15.95 23.98 11.84
CA LEU A 19 15.14 24.13 10.63
C LEU A 19 15.18 22.86 9.76
N PHE A 20 16.37 22.26 9.61
CA PHE A 20 16.56 21.02 8.88
C PHE A 20 15.75 19.87 9.49
N VAL A 21 15.82 19.68 10.82
CA VAL A 21 15.05 18.65 11.53
C VAL A 21 13.54 18.88 11.39
N PHE A 22 13.07 20.12 11.47
CA PHE A 22 11.65 20.44 11.33
C PHE A 22 11.09 20.11 9.94
N VAL A 23 11.87 20.36 8.88
CA VAL A 23 11.47 20.03 7.51
C VAL A 23 11.36 18.51 7.29
N HIS A 24 12.24 17.71 7.92
CA HIS A 24 12.19 16.25 7.81
C HIS A 24 10.99 15.60 8.51
N LEU A 25 10.44 16.24 9.55
CA LEU A 25 9.27 15.75 10.28
C LEU A 25 7.96 15.85 9.49
N GLN A 26 7.92 16.52 8.34
CA GLN A 26 6.70 16.71 7.54
C GLN A 26 6.52 15.69 6.40
N THR A 27 7.30 14.61 6.36
CA THR A 27 7.17 13.62 5.28
C THR A 27 6.00 12.67 5.52
N SER A 28 4.85 12.95 4.88
CA SER A 28 3.70 12.02 4.83
C SER A 28 3.72 11.21 3.53
N ALA A 29 4.48 10.12 3.52
CA ALA A 29 4.48 9.12 2.44
C ALA A 29 3.94 7.76 2.92
N GLN A 30 3.02 7.77 3.89
CA GLN A 30 2.50 6.55 4.51
C GLN A 30 1.58 5.79 3.56
N LYS A 31 1.77 4.47 3.47
CA LYS A 31 0.96 3.57 2.64
C LYS A 31 -0.47 3.51 3.19
N LYS A 32 -1.42 4.22 2.56
CA LYS A 32 -2.83 4.29 3.00
C LYS A 32 -3.48 2.92 3.23
N ASN A 33 -3.11 1.90 2.44
CA ASN A 33 -3.74 0.58 2.44
C ASN A 33 -2.90 -0.50 3.15
N GLU A 34 -1.97 -0.10 4.03
CA GLU A 34 -1.10 -1.06 4.73
C GLU A 34 -1.89 -2.08 5.58
N ALA A 35 -3.01 -1.66 6.17
CA ALA A 35 -3.86 -2.52 6.98
C ALA A 35 -4.61 -3.59 6.19
N TYR A 36 -4.81 -3.40 4.88
CA TYR A 36 -5.52 -4.38 4.06
C TYR A 36 -4.54 -5.43 3.52
N GLN A 37 -4.81 -6.69 3.84
CA GLN A 37 -4.03 -7.83 3.38
C GLN A 37 -4.97 -8.90 2.84
N LEU A 38 -4.74 -9.32 1.59
CA LEU A 38 -5.42 -10.46 0.98
C LEU A 38 -4.53 -11.70 1.11
N HIS A 39 -5.02 -12.74 1.78
CA HIS A 39 -4.27 -13.99 1.92
C HIS A 39 -4.46 -14.85 0.68
N ILE A 40 -3.50 -14.75 -0.25
CA ILE A 40 -3.46 -15.64 -1.42
C ILE A 40 -2.82 -16.96 -1.04
N ARG A 41 -3.36 -18.06 -1.58
CA ARG A 41 -2.92 -19.42 -1.25
C ARG A 41 -2.28 -20.07 -2.47
N LYS A 42 -1.34 -20.99 -2.23
CA LYS A 42 -0.79 -21.83 -3.29
C LYS A 42 -1.84 -22.88 -3.69
N THR A 43 -2.07 -23.06 -4.98
CA THR A 43 -2.87 -24.15 -5.54
C THR A 43 -1.98 -25.24 -6.13
N THR A 44 -2.41 -26.49 -5.99
CA THR A 44 -1.86 -27.64 -6.72
C THR A 44 -2.77 -28.09 -7.87
N LEU A 45 -3.96 -27.50 -7.96
CA LEU A 45 -4.93 -27.75 -9.01
C LEU A 45 -4.64 -26.87 -10.22
N PRO A 46 -4.83 -27.40 -11.45
CA PRO A 46 -4.64 -26.62 -12.67
C PRO A 46 -5.68 -25.49 -12.75
N ILE A 47 -5.23 -24.32 -13.19
CA ILE A 47 -6.09 -23.18 -13.53
C ILE A 47 -6.16 -23.06 -15.04
N LYS A 48 -7.36 -22.99 -15.61
CA LYS A 48 -7.53 -22.73 -17.04
C LYS A 48 -7.74 -21.24 -17.27
N ILE A 49 -7.05 -20.68 -18.25
CA ILE A 49 -7.15 -19.25 -18.58
C ILE A 49 -8.19 -19.07 -19.68
N ASP A 50 -9.47 -19.25 -19.33
CA ASP A 50 -10.61 -19.02 -20.24
C ASP A 50 -11.62 -17.97 -19.74
N GLY A 51 -11.38 -17.40 -18.55
CA GLY A 51 -12.22 -16.36 -17.94
C GLY A 51 -13.45 -16.92 -17.22
N ILE A 52 -13.59 -18.24 -17.09
CA ILE A 52 -14.69 -18.88 -16.37
C ILE A 52 -14.20 -19.27 -14.97
N MET A 53 -14.92 -18.85 -13.93
CA MET A 53 -14.59 -19.17 -12.53
C MET A 53 -15.23 -20.50 -12.08
N ASN A 54 -14.84 -21.63 -12.67
CA ASN A 54 -15.45 -22.94 -12.34
C ASN A 54 -14.47 -23.94 -11.71
N GLU A 55 -13.19 -23.60 -11.57
CA GLU A 55 -12.21 -24.46 -10.92
C GLU A 55 -12.36 -24.50 -9.40
N GLU A 56 -12.14 -25.68 -8.82
CA GLU A 56 -12.17 -25.89 -7.37
C GLU A 56 -11.11 -25.05 -6.63
N ALA A 57 -10.00 -24.73 -7.29
CA ALA A 57 -8.95 -23.88 -6.75
C ALA A 57 -9.50 -22.53 -6.26
N TRP A 58 -10.51 -21.96 -6.94
CA TRP A 58 -11.12 -20.69 -6.58
C TRP A 58 -11.98 -20.79 -5.32
N GLN A 59 -12.50 -21.96 -4.97
CA GLN A 59 -13.35 -22.11 -3.78
C GLN A 59 -12.57 -21.93 -2.48
N GLN A 60 -11.25 -22.13 -2.52
CA GLN A 60 -10.37 -22.05 -1.36
C GLN A 60 -9.68 -20.69 -1.20
N THR A 61 -9.86 -19.77 -2.15
CA THR A 61 -9.25 -18.43 -2.10
C THR A 61 -10.09 -17.44 -1.32
N ASP A 62 -9.44 -16.55 -0.58
CA ASP A 62 -10.08 -15.38 0.00
C ASP A 62 -10.65 -14.47 -1.11
N VAL A 63 -11.77 -13.80 -0.83
CA VAL A 63 -12.44 -12.89 -1.77
C VAL A 63 -12.11 -11.45 -1.42
N ALA A 64 -11.45 -10.74 -2.32
CA ALA A 64 -11.30 -9.29 -2.25
C ALA A 64 -12.56 -8.62 -2.84
N ASN A 65 -13.21 -7.80 -2.03
CA ASN A 65 -14.44 -7.10 -2.39
C ASN A 65 -14.47 -5.73 -1.69
N ASN A 66 -15.60 -5.01 -1.80
CA ASN A 66 -15.81 -3.71 -1.15
C ASN A 66 -14.68 -2.73 -1.45
N PHE A 67 -14.32 -2.60 -2.72
CA PHE A 67 -13.26 -1.71 -3.16
C PHE A 67 -13.61 -0.26 -2.86
N PHE A 68 -12.64 0.50 -2.33
CA PHE A 68 -12.78 1.95 -2.17
C PHE A 68 -12.67 2.63 -3.53
N MET A 69 -13.49 3.66 -3.74
CA MET A 69 -13.39 4.54 -4.89
C MET A 69 -12.23 5.51 -4.68
N VAL A 70 -11.33 5.63 -5.66
CA VAL A 70 -10.18 6.54 -5.59
C VAL A 70 -10.54 7.95 -6.11
N THR A 71 -11.42 8.05 -7.12
CA THR A 71 -11.96 9.33 -7.63
C THR A 71 -13.36 9.13 -8.19
N PRO A 72 -14.24 10.17 -8.20
CA PRO A 72 -14.11 11.52 -7.63
C PRO A 72 -14.49 11.63 -6.14
N MET A 73 -14.99 10.55 -5.52
CA MET A 73 -15.41 10.51 -4.11
C MET A 73 -14.57 9.49 -3.32
N ASP A 74 -13.45 9.98 -2.77
CA ASP A 74 -12.34 9.23 -2.12
C ASP A 74 -12.71 8.60 -0.75
N THR A 75 -14.00 8.64 -0.38
CA THR A 75 -14.52 8.17 0.92
C THR A 75 -15.59 7.09 0.79
N SER A 76 -15.97 6.71 -0.43
CA SER A 76 -17.09 5.80 -0.68
C SER A 76 -16.63 4.48 -1.31
N PHE A 77 -17.41 3.43 -1.11
CA PHE A 77 -17.22 2.16 -1.82
C PHE A 77 -17.61 2.27 -3.29
N ALA A 78 -16.98 1.45 -4.13
CA ALA A 78 -17.34 1.29 -5.52
C ALA A 78 -18.80 0.83 -5.66
N ARG A 79 -19.54 1.50 -6.56
CA ARG A 79 -20.95 1.14 -6.83
C ARG A 79 -21.08 -0.17 -7.60
N VAL A 80 -20.09 -0.46 -8.43
CA VAL A 80 -20.02 -1.74 -9.17
C VAL A 80 -19.50 -2.79 -8.20
N ARG A 81 -20.29 -3.85 -8.01
CA ARG A 81 -19.89 -4.99 -7.21
C ARG A 81 -18.88 -5.80 -7.99
N THR A 82 -17.64 -5.80 -7.52
CA THR A 82 -16.54 -6.60 -8.05
C THR A 82 -16.03 -7.53 -6.96
N GLU A 83 -15.80 -8.79 -7.31
CA GLU A 83 -15.23 -9.81 -6.42
C GLU A 83 -13.98 -10.38 -7.07
N VAL A 84 -12.81 -10.08 -6.50
CA VAL A 84 -11.54 -10.54 -7.01
C VAL A 84 -11.07 -11.74 -6.19
N ARG A 85 -10.58 -12.78 -6.87
CA ARG A 85 -9.92 -13.94 -6.26
C ARG A 85 -8.52 -14.09 -6.83
N MET A 86 -7.59 -14.53 -5.98
CA MET A 86 -6.19 -14.69 -6.35
C MET A 86 -5.61 -15.98 -5.74
N THR A 87 -4.82 -16.69 -6.53
CA THR A 87 -4.09 -17.91 -6.14
C THR A 87 -2.77 -17.96 -6.90
N TYR A 88 -1.85 -18.86 -6.53
CA TYR A 88 -0.57 -19.00 -7.23
C TYR A 88 -0.09 -20.45 -7.27
N ASP A 89 0.76 -20.79 -8.21
CA ASP A 89 1.53 -22.04 -8.22
C ASP A 89 3.04 -21.74 -8.27
N ASP A 90 3.87 -22.74 -8.60
CA ASP A 90 5.33 -22.56 -8.68
C ASP A 90 5.80 -21.69 -9.84
N LYS A 91 4.93 -21.38 -10.81
CA LYS A 91 5.26 -20.69 -12.05
C LYS A 91 4.51 -19.37 -12.21
N ASN A 92 3.25 -19.30 -11.76
CA ASN A 92 2.33 -18.23 -12.09
C ASN A 92 1.56 -17.74 -10.86
N ILE A 93 1.11 -16.49 -10.94
CA ILE A 93 0.07 -15.92 -10.09
C ILE A 93 -1.18 -15.76 -10.94
N TYR A 94 -2.31 -16.21 -10.42
CA TYR A 94 -3.61 -16.18 -11.08
C TYR A 94 -4.54 -15.17 -10.40
N LEU A 95 -5.32 -14.45 -11.20
CA LEU A 95 -6.30 -13.46 -10.76
C LEU A 95 -7.56 -13.57 -11.62
N ILE A 96 -8.73 -13.50 -10.98
CA ILE A 96 -10.03 -13.43 -11.64
C ILE A 96 -10.94 -12.43 -10.91
N ALA A 97 -11.80 -11.71 -11.63
CA ALA A 97 -12.57 -10.56 -11.14
C ALA A 97 -13.95 -10.45 -11.81
#